data_AF-A0A522AVI7-F1
#
_entry.id   AF-A0A522AVI7-F1
#
_cell.length_a   1.000
_cell.length_b   1.000
_cell.length_c   1.000
_cell.angle_alpha   90.00
_cell.angle_beta   90.00
_cell.angle_gamma   90.00
#
_symmetry.space_group_name_H-M   'P 1'
#
loop_
_entity.id
_entity.type
_entity.pdbx_description
1 polymer ?
#
loop_
_entity_poly.entity_id
_entity_poly.type
_entity_poly.pdbx_seq_one_letter_code
_entity_poly.pdbx_strand_id
1 'polypeptide(L)'
;LEAGERIVAGALREVAEETGLRPADFEALMETDLVNWFHADDLDTLLCEVVFAARVRPEAAVAISAEHDAFRWVTPDEARDLVTWPAYREVIDRVVWLVDNPSRAVSFRLPDPS
;
A
#
# COMPACT_ATOMS: atom_id res chain seq x y z
N LEU A 1 11.77 7.60 0.75
CA LEU A 1 12.28 7.35 2.11
C LEU A 1 13.25 8.46 2.49
N GLU A 2 13.00 9.11 3.61
CA GLU A 2 13.91 10.11 4.15
C GLU A 2 15.10 9.48 4.88
N ALA A 3 16.21 10.22 5.01
CA ALA A 3 17.40 9.71 5.67
C ALA A 3 17.14 9.39 7.14
N GLY A 4 17.32 8.12 7.52
CA GLY A 4 17.07 7.62 8.88
C GLY A 4 15.61 7.23 9.15
N GLU A 5 14.72 7.35 8.16
CA GLU A 5 13.33 6.96 8.26
C GLU A 5 13.18 5.42 8.22
N ARG A 6 12.33 4.87 9.10
CA ARG A 6 11.95 3.46 9.02
C ARG A 6 11.02 3.26 7.82
N ILE A 7 11.18 2.15 7.08
CA ILE A 7 10.39 1.85 5.87
C ILE A 7 8.89 2.01 6.11
N VAL A 8 8.36 1.38 7.16
CA VAL A 8 6.94 1.46 7.52
C VAL A 8 6.51 2.89 7.89
N ALA A 9 7.38 3.67 8.53
CA ALA A 9 7.09 5.06 8.86
C ALA A 9 6.98 5.91 7.60
N GLY A 10 7.89 5.71 6.63
CA GLY A 10 7.81 6.35 5.33
C GLY A 10 6.53 6.00 4.59
N ALA A 11 6.18 4.71 4.51
CA ALA A 11 4.93 4.30 3.86
C ALA A 11 3.68 4.96 4.48
N LEU A 12 3.63 5.08 5.81
CA LEU A 12 2.52 5.75 6.50
C LEU A 12 2.53 7.26 6.28
N ARG A 13 3.71 7.89 6.18
CA ARG A 13 3.83 9.31 5.83
C ARG A 13 3.32 9.56 4.40
N GLU A 14 3.80 8.80 3.42
CA GLU A 14 3.38 8.93 2.01
C GLU A 14 1.86 8.72 1.88
N VAL A 15 1.31 7.66 2.48
CA VAL A 15 -0.15 7.43 2.46
C VAL A 15 -0.89 8.62 3.03
N ALA A 16 -0.38 9.23 4.10
CA ALA A 16 -1.04 10.35 4.73
C ALA A 16 -0.91 11.67 3.95
N GLU A 17 0.18 11.85 3.20
CA GLU A 17 0.40 12.98 2.28
C GLU A 17 -0.45 12.84 1.02
N GLU A 18 -0.50 11.63 0.45
CA GLU A 18 -1.18 11.35 -0.82
C GLU A 18 -2.68 11.13 -0.69
N THR A 19 -3.17 10.62 0.44
CA THR A 19 -4.58 10.21 0.62
C THR A 19 -5.27 10.86 1.83
N GLY A 20 -4.52 11.55 2.68
CA GLY A 20 -5.03 12.14 3.92
C GLY A 20 -5.26 11.15 5.07
N LEU A 21 -5.19 9.84 4.82
CA LEU A 21 -5.41 8.80 5.82
C LEU A 21 -4.33 8.81 6.90
N ARG A 22 -4.74 8.73 8.17
CA ARG A 22 -3.85 8.78 9.35
C ARG A 22 -3.84 7.42 10.05
N PRO A 23 -2.91 7.19 11.00
CA PRO A 23 -2.86 5.97 11.81
C PRO A 23 -4.22 5.55 12.40
N ALA A 24 -5.03 6.52 12.83
CA ALA A 24 -6.37 6.30 13.39
C ALA A 24 -7.42 5.82 12.38
N ASP A 25 -7.12 5.82 11.08
CA ASP A 25 -8.02 5.34 10.01
C ASP A 25 -7.75 3.86 9.66
N PHE A 26 -6.65 3.27 10.15
CA PHE A 26 -6.29 1.88 9.86
C PHE A 26 -6.78 0.91 10.95
N GLU A 27 -7.45 -0.15 10.54
CA GLU A 27 -7.79 -1.30 11.39
C GLU A 27 -6.62 -2.28 11.53
N ALA A 28 -5.81 -2.40 10.48
CA ALA A 28 -4.65 -3.27 10.43
C ALA A 28 -3.67 -2.78 9.36
N LEU A 29 -2.38 -2.92 9.65
CA LEU A 29 -1.31 -2.88 8.66
C LEU A 29 -0.63 -4.26 8.62
N MET A 30 -0.33 -4.75 7.42
CA MET A 30 0.23 -6.08 7.21
C MET A 30 1.39 -6.01 6.21
N GLU A 31 2.42 -6.79 6.49
CA GLU A 31 3.45 -7.12 5.52
C GLU A 31 2.84 -7.89 4.35
N THR A 32 3.30 -7.60 3.13
CA THR A 32 2.97 -8.45 1.98
C THR A 32 4.06 -9.43 1.62
N ASP A 33 5.27 -9.27 2.19
CA ASP A 33 6.55 -9.90 1.79
C ASP A 33 7.04 -9.58 0.36
N LEU A 34 6.35 -8.68 -0.34
CA LEU A 34 6.70 -8.28 -1.70
C LEU A 34 7.58 -7.02 -1.68
N VAL A 35 8.67 -7.09 -2.45
CA VAL A 35 9.55 -5.97 -2.73
C VAL A 35 9.75 -5.90 -4.25
N ASN A 36 9.32 -4.79 -4.85
CA ASN A 36 9.44 -4.57 -6.29
C ASN A 36 10.75 -3.84 -6.58
N TRP A 37 11.48 -4.31 -7.58
CA TRP A 37 12.64 -3.63 -8.13
C TRP A 37 12.38 -3.30 -9.59
N PHE A 38 12.57 -2.04 -9.98
CA PHE A 38 12.36 -1.60 -11.36
C PHE A 38 13.31 -0.46 -11.73
N HIS A 39 13.60 -0.35 -13.02
CA HIS A 39 14.36 0.78 -13.56
C HIS A 39 13.40 1.93 -13.83
N ALA A 40 13.63 3.06 -13.16
CA ALA A 40 12.97 4.33 -13.44
C ALA A 40 13.75 5.03 -14.55
N ASP A 41 13.24 4.93 -15.78
CA ASP A 41 13.89 5.42 -17.00
C ASP A 41 14.14 6.94 -16.98
N ASP A 42 13.21 7.70 -16.40
CA ASP A 42 13.29 9.16 -16.26
C ASP A 42 14.41 9.62 -15.32
N LEU A 43 14.73 8.81 -14.32
CA LEU A 43 15.79 9.05 -13.34
C LEU A 43 17.08 8.28 -13.63
N ASP A 44 17.06 7.42 -14.65
CA ASP A 44 18.07 6.40 -14.94
C ASP A 44 18.60 5.69 -13.68
N THR A 45 17.66 5.23 -12.84
CA THR A 45 17.98 4.68 -11.52
C THR A 45 17.19 3.39 -11.26
N LEU A 46 17.81 2.42 -10.58
CA LEU A 46 17.11 1.25 -10.05
C LEU A 46 16.40 1.64 -8.75
N LEU A 47 15.08 1.62 -8.75
CA LEU A 47 14.23 1.86 -7.58
C LEU A 47 13.80 0.55 -6.92
N CYS A 48 13.46 0.66 -5.63
CA CYS A 48 13.00 -0.43 -4.78
C CYS A 48 11.78 0.03 -3.98
N GLU A 49 10.68 -0.70 -4.09
CA GLU A 49 9.42 -0.43 -3.38
C GLU A 49 9.07 -1.60 -2.47
N VAL A 50 8.86 -1.32 -1.18
CA VAL A 50 8.33 -2.29 -0.23
C VAL A 50 6.82 -2.11 -0.13
N VAL A 51 6.07 -3.18 -0.29
CA VAL A 51 4.61 -3.11 -0.39
C VAL A 51 3.94 -3.61 0.89
N PHE A 52 3.00 -2.83 1.41
CA PHE A 52 2.21 -3.17 2.58
C PHE A 52 0.72 -3.26 2.22
N ALA A 53 -0.03 -4.05 2.99
CA ALA A 53 -1.48 -4.10 2.90
C ALA A 53 -2.08 -3.37 4.11
N ALA A 54 -2.93 -2.37 3.86
CA ALA A 54 -3.66 -1.66 4.90
C ALA A 54 -5.15 -1.99 4.83
N ARG A 55 -5.74 -2.35 5.97
CA ARG A 55 -7.19 -2.37 6.13
C ARG A 55 -7.62 -1.05 6.72
N VAL A 56 -8.43 -0.31 5.97
CA VAL A 56 -8.92 1.02 6.34
C VAL A 56 -10.34 0.90 6.92
N ARG A 57 -10.64 1.71 7.94
CA ARG A 57 -11.99 1.82 8.51
C ARG A 57 -12.99 2.31 7.45
N PRO A 58 -14.24 1.80 7.44
CA PRO A 58 -15.25 2.24 6.48
C PRO A 58 -15.57 3.75 6.51
N GLU A 59 -15.38 4.39 7.67
CA GLU A 59 -15.66 5.82 7.87
C GLU A 59 -14.51 6.74 7.42
N ALA A 60 -13.36 6.18 7.07
CA ALA A 60 -12.19 6.96 6.68
C ALA A 60 -12.44 7.69 5.36
N ALA A 61 -12.19 8.99 5.35
CA ALA A 61 -12.35 9.83 4.17
C ALA A 61 -11.01 9.99 3.45
N VAL A 62 -10.93 9.52 2.20
CA VAL A 62 -9.76 9.73 1.34
C VAL A 62 -9.85 11.13 0.72
N ALA A 63 -8.78 11.91 0.86
CA ALA A 63 -8.57 13.18 0.21
C ALA A 63 -7.23 13.14 -0.53
N ILE A 64 -7.28 13.04 -1.86
CA ILE A 64 -6.06 12.89 -2.66
C ILE A 64 -5.28 14.21 -2.78
N SER A 65 -3.95 14.11 -2.81
CA SER A 65 -3.05 15.23 -3.07
C SER A 65 -3.08 15.66 -4.55
N ALA A 66 -2.40 16.77 -4.86
CA ALA A 66 -2.27 17.27 -6.24
C ALA A 66 -1.43 16.37 -7.17
N GLU A 67 -0.75 15.36 -6.61
CA GLU A 67 -0.01 14.36 -7.39
C GLU A 67 -0.94 13.33 -8.06
N HIS A 68 -2.22 13.33 -7.68
CA HIS A 68 -3.22 12.39 -8.15
C HIS A 68 -4.45 13.12 -8.71
N ASP A 69 -4.98 12.63 -9.84
CA ASP A 69 -6.14 13.25 -10.50
C ASP A 69 -7.49 12.68 -10.03
N ALA A 70 -7.51 11.42 -9.57
CA ALA A 70 -8.75 10.73 -9.23
C ALA A 70 -8.53 9.58 -8.24
N PHE A 71 -9.59 9.22 -7.53
CA PHE A 71 -9.63 8.10 -6.60
C PHE A 71 -10.95 7.33 -6.72
N ARG A 72 -10.89 6.01 -6.53
CA ARG A 72 -12.06 5.15 -6.35
C ARG A 72 -11.71 3.87 -5.59
N TRP A 73 -12.67 3.40 -4.79
CA TRP A 73 -12.67 2.03 -4.29
C TRP A 73 -13.23 1.10 -5.38
N VAL A 74 -12.58 -0.05 -5.59
CA VAL A 74 -12.95 -1.03 -6.62
C VAL A 74 -12.83 -2.44 -6.07
N THR A 75 -13.48 -3.39 -6.75
CA THR A 75 -13.29 -4.82 -6.47
C THR A 75 -11.88 -5.28 -6.87
N PRO A 76 -11.40 -6.42 -6.34
CA PRO A 76 -10.09 -6.95 -6.75
C PRO A 76 -9.98 -7.25 -8.24
N ASP A 77 -11.05 -7.72 -8.88
CA ASP A 77 -11.06 -8.01 -10.31
C ASP A 77 -10.90 -6.72 -11.14
N GLU A 78 -11.65 -5.68 -10.79
CA GLU A 78 -11.50 -4.36 -11.41
C GLU A 78 -10.11 -3.76 -11.17
N ALA A 79 -9.54 -3.93 -9.96
CA ALA A 79 -8.20 -3.45 -9.66
C ALA A 79 -7.14 -4.10 -10.58
N ARG A 80 -7.24 -5.41 -10.83
CA ARG A 80 -6.33 -6.13 -11.72
C ARG A 80 -6.41 -5.62 -13.16
N ASP A 81 -7.59 -5.22 -13.61
CA ASP A 81 -7.79 -4.68 -14.95
C ASP A 81 -7.25 -3.25 -15.11
N LEU A 82 -7.13 -2.50 -14.02
CA LEU A 82 -6.65 -1.11 -14.03
C LEU A 82 -5.13 -0.97 -13.97
N VAL A 83 -4.45 -1.89 -13.31
CA VAL A 83 -3.01 -1.78 -13.13
C VAL A 83 -2.26 -2.08 -14.42
N THR A 84 -1.36 -1.17 -14.80
CA THR A 84 -0.49 -1.32 -15.97
C THR A 84 0.63 -2.34 -15.72
N TRP A 85 1.18 -2.36 -14.51
CA TRP A 85 2.37 -3.12 -14.18
C TRP A 85 2.02 -4.54 -13.70
N PRO A 86 2.63 -5.61 -14.27
CA PRO A 86 2.38 -6.98 -13.84
C PRO A 86 2.63 -7.22 -12.34
N ALA A 87 3.67 -6.58 -11.77
CA ALA A 87 3.99 -6.68 -10.35
C ALA A 87 2.83 -6.20 -9.44
N TYR A 88 2.03 -5.22 -9.88
CA TYR A 88 0.89 -4.75 -9.12
C TYR A 88 -0.28 -5.75 -9.13
N ARG A 89 -0.38 -6.61 -10.16
CA ARG A 89 -1.34 -7.74 -10.12
C ARG A 89 -0.96 -8.76 -9.05
N GLU A 90 0.33 -9.06 -8.91
CA GLU A 90 0.83 -9.96 -7.85
C GLU A 90 0.57 -9.38 -6.45
N VAL A 91 0.74 -8.06 -6.28
CA VAL A 91 0.39 -7.36 -5.05
C VAL A 91 -1.11 -7.49 -4.75
N ILE A 92 -1.99 -7.26 -5.73
CA ILE A 92 -3.44 -7.39 -5.55
C ILE A 92 -3.80 -8.82 -5.15
N ASP A 93 -3.23 -9.82 -5.82
CA ASP A 93 -3.45 -11.23 -5.48
C ASP A 93 -2.98 -11.56 -4.06
N ARG A 94 -1.88 -10.96 -3.61
CA ARG A 94 -1.42 -11.09 -2.24
C ARG A 94 -2.39 -10.49 -1.23
N VAL A 95 -2.89 -9.29 -1.50
CA VAL A 95 -3.88 -8.62 -0.64
C VAL A 95 -5.16 -9.46 -0.54
N VAL A 96 -5.65 -9.99 -1.67
CA VAL A 96 -6.81 -10.90 -1.69
C VAL A 96 -6.55 -12.13 -0.83
N TRP A 97 -5.38 -12.77 -0.99
CA TRP A 97 -5.02 -13.92 -0.17
C TRP A 97 -5.00 -13.61 1.33
N LEU A 98 -4.47 -12.46 1.75
CA LEU A 98 -4.47 -12.03 3.15
C LEU A 98 -5.91 -11.85 3.67
N VAL A 99 -6.80 -11.29 2.86
CA VAL A 99 -8.22 -11.10 3.22
C VAL A 99 -8.93 -12.45 3.37
N ASP A 100 -8.70 -13.38 2.44
CA ASP A 100 -9.34 -14.71 2.41
C ASP A 100 -8.78 -15.66 3.47
N ASN A 101 -7.59 -15.38 4.02
CA ASN A 101 -6.88 -16.23 4.99
C ASN A 101 -6.60 -15.49 6.31
N PRO A 102 -7.62 -14.98 7.04
CA PRO A 102 -7.42 -14.11 8.18
C PRO A 102 -6.63 -14.76 9.33
N SER A 103 -6.75 -16.07 9.52
CA SER A 103 -5.99 -16.81 10.53
C SER A 103 -4.49 -16.89 10.24
N ARG A 104 -4.09 -16.75 8.96
CA ARG A 104 -2.68 -16.66 8.55
C ARG A 104 -2.21 -15.23 8.49
N ALA A 105 -3.08 -14.30 8.07
CA ALA A 105 -2.78 -12.88 7.97
C ALA A 105 -2.32 -12.27 9.31
N VAL A 106 -2.76 -12.82 10.45
CA VAL A 106 -2.29 -12.38 11.77
C VAL A 106 -0.76 -12.45 11.93
N SER A 107 -0.10 -13.41 11.26
CA SER A 107 1.36 -13.55 11.29
C SER A 107 2.10 -12.47 10.50
N PHE A 108 1.40 -11.75 9.63
CA PHE A 108 1.93 -10.64 8.82
C PHE A 108 1.59 -9.28 9.41
N ARG A 109 0.81 -9.24 10.51
CA ARG A 109 0.37 -7.98 11.11
C ARG A 109 1.56 -7.22 11.69
N LEU A 110 1.68 -5.96 11.27
CA LEU A 110 2.63 -5.02 11.87
C LEU A 110 2.07 -4.47 13.18
N PRO A 111 2.95 -4.07 14.13
CA PRO A 111 2.51 -3.35 15.32
C PRO A 111 1.69 -2.12 14.94
N ASP A 112 0.72 -1.76 15.78
CA ASP A 112 -0.06 -0.55 15.56
C ASP A 112 0.89 0.65 15.42
N PRO A 113 0.75 1.46 14.36
CA PRO A 113 1.63 2.59 14.14
C PRO A 113 1.45 3.60 15.27
N SER A 114 2.50 3.76 16.08
CA SER A 114 2.60 4.72 17.18
C SER A 114 2.69 6.16 16.71
#